data_AF-A0A178B8N1-F1
#
_entry.id   AF-A0A178B8N1-F1
#
_cell.length_a   1.000
_cell.length_b   1.000
_cell.length_c   1.000
_cell.angle_alpha   90.00
_cell.angle_beta   90.00
_cell.angle_gamma   90.00
#
_symmetry.space_group_name_H-M   'P 1'
#
loop_
_entity.id
_entity.type
_entity.pdbx_description
1 polymer ?
#
loop_
_entity_poly.entity_id
_entity_poly.type
_entity_poly.pdbx_seq_one_letter_code
_entity_poly.pdbx_strand_id
1 'polypeptide(L)'
;MEEKLDPFVKLSGETAHSHLPQLRLELRASKRLSLTVPYHVSFTFKREDGHKDMPLIFEWCTATQGFEIPGLVLLRHTAVGLESIAVDHSEQLDTSRHGPVLINGWNQTLWELDTNGSFTLMSSLPGRYQELLKTDETYTLLWPGANLTLWEYGTMREHMGQELDDKDQPLLLPGGPHITFSTHTENKPWPDRAATEARIGFDRANFAEETWRREQARAKDAFPRVSIVERGPDAPVFTIALECPSTICHDETVEAVSKVTYEAEADAQPVTFHINMFQDNNSYQTGRFRDGNWVNYDGDSGCGFRIMDDPDVPVTVGQSEHFVSLRPGESWTTSQCLGIDWYGVPDDTKNGEVFRYVFCGGTLDWWNWGSKADHEGTIVKLPCFINGPVADPQDNDGRPALVVPKSNVVEYTYIK
;
A
#
# COMPACT_ATOMS: atom_id res chain seq x y z
N MET A 1 4.81 25.78 -16.56
CA MET A 1 3.47 25.17 -16.39
C MET A 1 2.80 25.78 -15.16
N GLU A 2 3.54 25.93 -14.06
CA GLU A 2 3.10 26.57 -12.81
C GLU A 2 2.54 27.99 -13.01
N GLU A 3 3.21 28.89 -13.73
CA GLU A 3 2.69 30.26 -14.00
C GLU A 3 1.30 30.31 -14.68
N LYS A 4 0.89 29.24 -15.36
CA LYS A 4 -0.44 29.16 -16.00
C LYS A 4 -1.54 28.75 -15.03
N LEU A 5 -1.19 28.25 -13.84
CA LEU A 5 -2.09 27.77 -12.80
C LEU A 5 -2.41 28.84 -11.76
N ASP A 6 -1.54 29.85 -11.60
CA ASP A 6 -1.68 30.95 -10.65
C ASP A 6 -3.07 31.61 -10.64
N PRO A 7 -3.74 31.85 -11.81
CA PRO A 7 -5.08 32.44 -11.81
C PRO A 7 -6.16 31.60 -11.10
N PHE A 8 -5.89 30.31 -10.88
CA PHE A 8 -6.80 29.35 -10.26
C PHE A 8 -6.43 29.05 -8.80
N VAL A 9 -5.31 29.58 -8.30
CA VAL A 9 -4.92 29.53 -6.88
C VAL A 9 -5.67 30.63 -6.14
N LYS A 10 -6.48 30.27 -5.14
CA LYS A 10 -7.26 31.21 -4.33
C LYS A 10 -6.48 31.73 -3.13
N LEU A 11 -5.71 30.86 -2.48
CA LEU A 11 -4.90 31.20 -1.30
C LEU A 11 -3.46 30.70 -1.52
N SER A 12 -2.52 31.62 -1.69
CA SER A 12 -1.09 31.31 -1.90
C SER A 12 -0.31 31.34 -0.58
N GLY A 13 0.86 30.68 -0.54
CA GLY A 13 1.73 30.67 0.64
C GLY A 13 2.24 32.05 1.08
N GLU A 14 2.19 33.06 0.21
CA GLU A 14 2.54 34.45 0.54
C GLU A 14 1.56 35.09 1.53
N THR A 15 0.37 34.51 1.69
CA THR A 15 -0.65 34.95 2.65
C THR A 15 -0.51 34.31 4.04
N ALA A 16 0.51 33.46 4.23
CA ALA A 16 0.75 32.77 5.49
C ALA A 16 1.17 33.75 6.61
N HIS A 17 0.59 33.57 7.80
CA HIS A 17 1.02 34.29 8.99
C HIS A 17 2.25 33.63 9.59
N SER A 18 3.36 34.38 9.73
CA SER A 18 4.65 33.83 10.18
C SER A 18 4.64 33.28 11.61
N HIS A 19 3.62 33.60 12.41
CA HIS A 19 3.47 33.13 13.80
C HIS A 19 2.57 31.89 13.97
N LEU A 20 1.92 31.44 12.89
CA LEU A 20 1.10 30.22 12.88
C LEU A 20 1.88 29.03 12.30
N PRO A 21 1.46 27.79 12.62
CA PRO A 21 2.00 26.59 11.96
C PRO A 21 1.92 26.69 10.45
N GLN A 22 2.95 26.18 9.76
CA GLN A 22 3.01 26.16 8.31
C GLN A 22 2.83 24.74 7.81
N LEU A 23 1.81 24.54 6.98
CA LEU A 23 1.50 23.27 6.35
C LEU A 23 1.79 23.35 4.86
N ARG A 24 2.20 22.22 4.30
CA ARG A 24 2.31 22.00 2.87
C ARG A 24 1.57 20.74 2.46
N LEU A 25 0.92 20.82 1.30
CA LEU A 25 0.30 19.68 0.64
C LEU A 25 1.12 19.28 -0.60
N GLU A 26 1.30 17.98 -0.81
CA GLU A 26 1.70 17.40 -2.09
C GLU A 26 0.59 16.49 -2.60
N LEU A 27 0.35 16.55 -3.92
CA LEU A 27 -0.60 15.67 -4.60
C LEU A 27 0.15 14.71 -5.52
N ARG A 28 -0.20 13.41 -5.49
CA ARG A 28 0.33 12.40 -6.40
C ARG A 28 -0.76 11.48 -6.91
N ALA A 29 -0.73 11.14 -8.19
CA ALA A 29 -1.55 10.10 -8.79
C ALA A 29 -0.94 9.61 -10.11
N SER A 30 -1.55 8.60 -10.72
CA SER A 30 -1.16 8.09 -12.04
C SER A 30 -1.30 9.18 -13.11
N LYS A 31 -0.34 9.27 -14.04
CA LYS A 31 -0.45 10.18 -15.21
C LYS A 31 -1.51 9.74 -16.23
N ARG A 32 -2.11 8.56 -16.02
CA ARG A 32 -3.18 8.00 -16.85
C ARG A 32 -4.38 7.68 -15.98
N LEU A 33 -5.52 8.24 -16.37
CA LEU A 33 -6.81 8.02 -15.72
C LEU A 33 -7.70 7.19 -16.65
N SER A 34 -8.26 6.11 -16.14
CA SER A 34 -9.29 5.35 -16.85
C SER A 34 -10.68 5.86 -16.45
N LEU A 35 -11.55 6.07 -17.43
CA LEU A 35 -12.88 6.62 -17.17
C LEU A 35 -13.82 5.65 -16.44
N THR A 36 -13.49 4.36 -16.36
CA THR A 36 -14.40 3.31 -15.85
C THR A 36 -13.91 2.58 -14.59
N VAL A 37 -12.76 2.99 -14.04
CA VAL A 37 -12.20 2.47 -12.77
C VAL A 37 -11.87 3.65 -11.84
N PRO A 38 -11.69 3.42 -10.52
CA PRO A 38 -11.38 4.48 -9.58
C PRO A 38 -10.04 5.12 -9.90
N TYR A 39 -9.95 6.43 -9.76
CA TYR A 39 -8.70 7.16 -9.86
C TYR A 39 -8.22 7.58 -8.49
N HIS A 40 -7.16 6.96 -7.98
CA HIS A 40 -6.64 7.23 -6.65
C HIS A 40 -5.69 8.43 -6.64
N VAL A 41 -5.94 9.36 -5.71
CA VAL A 41 -5.14 10.55 -5.46
C VAL A 41 -4.56 10.45 -4.05
N SER A 42 -3.25 10.56 -3.95
CA SER A 42 -2.52 10.67 -2.69
C SER A 42 -2.38 12.14 -2.30
N PHE A 43 -2.70 12.44 -1.04
CA PHE A 43 -2.53 13.73 -0.39
C PHE A 43 -1.48 13.56 0.71
N THR A 44 -0.34 14.23 0.57
CA THR A 44 0.72 14.19 1.58
C THR A 44 0.80 15.54 2.27
N PHE A 45 0.58 15.54 3.58
CA PHE A 45 0.68 16.72 4.42
C PHE A 45 2.05 16.75 5.08
N LYS A 46 2.67 17.92 5.09
CA LYS A 46 3.98 18.16 5.72
C LYS A 46 3.91 19.40 6.57
N ARG A 47 4.53 19.35 7.73
CA ARG A 47 4.74 20.52 8.57
C ARG A 47 6.08 21.17 8.21
N GLU A 48 6.06 22.45 7.90
CA GLU A 48 7.24 23.21 7.45
C GLU A 48 7.77 24.21 8.50
N ASP A 49 7.02 24.48 9.58
CA ASP A 49 7.46 25.39 10.63
C ASP A 49 8.32 24.74 11.71
N GLY A 50 9.34 25.47 12.17
CA GLY A 50 10.12 25.17 13.38
C GLY A 50 9.75 26.07 14.57
N HIS A 51 8.58 26.70 14.56
CA HIS A 51 8.29 27.83 15.44
C HIS A 51 7.91 27.42 16.89
N LYS A 52 7.53 26.15 17.09
CA LYS A 52 7.32 25.49 18.38
C LYS A 52 7.57 23.98 18.25
N ASP A 53 8.40 23.42 19.13
CA ASP A 53 8.70 21.97 19.24
C ASP A 53 7.52 21.11 19.74
N MET A 54 6.29 21.60 19.64
CA MET A 54 5.08 20.87 20.01
C MET A 54 4.39 20.32 18.77
N PRO A 55 3.81 19.11 18.81
CA PRO A 55 3.02 18.55 17.72
C PRO A 55 1.79 19.42 17.39
N LEU A 56 1.24 19.20 16.21
CA LEU A 56 0.09 19.94 15.70
C LEU A 56 -1.06 18.97 15.44
N ILE A 57 -2.23 19.26 15.99
CA ILE A 57 -3.48 18.59 15.67
C ILE A 57 -4.26 19.48 14.71
N PHE A 58 -4.82 18.90 13.64
CA PHE A 58 -5.78 19.61 12.78
C PHE A 58 -6.80 18.66 12.17
N GLU A 59 -7.95 19.20 11.78
CA GLU A 59 -9.00 18.44 11.11
C GLU A 59 -8.77 18.37 9.60
N TRP A 60 -8.72 17.16 9.07
CA TRP A 60 -8.73 16.86 7.65
C TRP A 60 -9.61 15.64 7.30
N CYS A 61 -10.61 15.87 6.46
CA CYS A 61 -11.40 14.87 5.77
C CYS A 61 -11.35 15.12 4.26
N THR A 62 -10.77 14.20 3.51
CA THR A 62 -10.61 14.37 2.05
C THR A 62 -11.95 14.46 1.32
N ALA A 63 -12.97 13.75 1.80
CA ALA A 63 -14.29 13.78 1.18
C ALA A 63 -14.90 15.20 1.20
N THR A 64 -14.73 15.92 2.30
CA THR A 64 -15.30 17.26 2.50
C THR A 64 -14.28 18.36 2.17
N GLN A 65 -13.16 18.43 2.89
CA GLN A 65 -12.15 19.49 2.71
C GLN A 65 -11.33 19.32 1.43
N GLY A 66 -11.11 18.08 0.98
CA GLY A 66 -10.36 17.80 -0.24
C GLY A 66 -11.17 17.97 -1.54
N PHE A 67 -12.42 17.50 -1.56
CA PHE A 67 -13.24 17.41 -2.78
C PHE A 67 -14.56 18.20 -2.76
N GLU A 68 -14.90 18.89 -1.68
CA GLU A 68 -16.16 19.62 -1.56
C GLU A 68 -15.94 21.12 -1.29
N ILE A 69 -15.18 21.47 -0.24
CA ILE A 69 -14.96 22.87 0.15
C ILE A 69 -13.48 23.09 0.50
N PRO A 70 -12.69 23.81 -0.33
CA PRO A 70 -13.04 24.40 -1.63
C PRO A 70 -13.09 23.38 -2.78
N GLY A 71 -12.70 22.13 -2.53
CA GLY A 71 -12.53 21.10 -3.56
C GLY A 71 -11.30 21.32 -4.44
N LEU A 72 -10.88 20.28 -5.16
CA LEU A 72 -9.92 20.43 -6.26
C LEU A 72 -10.59 21.19 -7.42
N VAL A 73 -9.83 22.07 -8.08
CA VAL A 73 -10.21 22.71 -9.33
C VAL A 73 -9.86 21.77 -10.48
N LEU A 74 -10.84 21.46 -11.33
CA LEU A 74 -10.65 20.66 -12.53
C LEU A 74 -10.37 21.57 -13.74
N LEU A 75 -9.21 21.41 -14.35
CA LEU A 75 -8.76 22.21 -15.49
C LEU A 75 -8.56 21.32 -16.71
N ARG A 76 -9.16 21.67 -17.83
CA ARG A 76 -8.96 21.00 -19.12
C ARG A 76 -7.88 21.69 -19.94
N HIS A 77 -6.99 20.92 -20.53
CA HIS A 77 -5.99 21.44 -21.46
C HIS A 77 -6.62 21.58 -22.86
N THR A 78 -6.58 22.79 -23.39
CA THR A 78 -7.06 23.12 -24.73
C THR A 78 -5.92 23.69 -25.58
N ALA A 79 -6.14 23.84 -26.89
CA ALA A 79 -5.15 24.47 -27.77
C ALA A 79 -4.84 25.93 -27.39
N VAL A 80 -5.76 26.61 -26.70
CA VAL A 80 -5.63 28.04 -26.32
C VAL A 80 -5.19 28.26 -24.88
N GLY A 81 -5.17 27.21 -24.04
CA GLY A 81 -4.82 27.32 -22.62
C GLY A 81 -5.61 26.38 -21.73
N LEU A 82 -5.73 26.74 -20.45
CA LEU A 82 -6.47 25.98 -19.45
C LEU A 82 -7.90 26.50 -19.33
N GLU A 83 -8.87 25.60 -19.41
CA GLU A 83 -10.29 25.88 -19.21
C GLU A 83 -10.74 25.26 -17.88
N SER A 84 -11.29 26.07 -16.98
CA SER A 84 -11.85 25.55 -15.72
C SER A 84 -13.21 24.90 -15.96
N ILE A 85 -13.37 23.66 -15.49
CA ILE A 85 -14.63 22.93 -15.54
C ILE A 85 -15.32 23.07 -14.18
N ALA A 86 -16.57 23.55 -14.20
CA ALA A 86 -17.40 23.60 -13.01
C ALA A 86 -17.75 22.17 -12.56
N VAL A 87 -17.44 21.87 -11.30
CA VAL A 87 -17.82 20.61 -10.63
C VAL A 87 -19.01 20.92 -9.72
N ASP A 88 -20.04 20.09 -9.79
CA ASP A 88 -21.22 20.25 -8.95
C ASP A 88 -20.96 19.71 -7.54
N HIS A 89 -21.16 20.57 -6.54
CA HIS A 89 -21.03 20.27 -5.12
C HIS A 89 -22.38 20.37 -4.39
N SER A 90 -23.50 20.41 -5.12
CA SER A 90 -24.84 20.63 -4.56
C SER A 90 -25.45 19.43 -3.83
N GLU A 91 -24.90 18.22 -3.99
CA GLU A 91 -25.20 17.06 -3.15
C GLU A 91 -24.58 17.21 -1.76
N GLN A 92 -24.98 18.27 -1.05
CA GLN A 92 -24.58 18.54 0.33
C GLN A 92 -25.17 17.46 1.24
N LEU A 93 -24.33 16.53 1.69
CA LEU A 93 -24.51 16.07 3.06
C LEU A 93 -24.32 17.30 3.94
N ASP A 94 -25.17 17.49 4.97
CA ASP A 94 -24.90 18.52 5.96
C ASP A 94 -23.63 18.12 6.72
N THR A 95 -22.48 18.53 6.19
CA THR A 95 -21.15 18.33 6.77
C THR A 95 -20.77 19.52 7.65
N SER A 96 -21.71 20.46 7.89
CA SER A 96 -21.43 21.55 8.81
C SER A 96 -21.25 20.97 10.21
N ARG A 97 -20.11 21.29 10.81
CA ARG A 97 -19.82 20.85 12.16
C ARG A 97 -20.69 21.68 13.11
N HIS A 98 -21.62 21.01 13.80
CA HIS A 98 -22.61 21.66 14.68
C HIS A 98 -22.08 21.94 16.10
N GLY A 99 -20.77 21.88 16.34
CA GLY A 99 -20.17 22.14 17.65
C GLY A 99 -18.70 21.73 17.79
N PRO A 100 -18.16 21.77 19.03
CA PRO A 100 -16.82 21.29 19.33
C PRO A 100 -16.64 19.80 19.02
N VAL A 101 -15.39 19.40 18.77
CA VAL A 101 -14.99 18.00 18.64
C VAL A 101 -14.41 17.51 19.95
N LEU A 102 -15.09 16.54 20.59
CA LEU A 102 -14.53 15.82 21.73
C LEU A 102 -13.41 14.89 21.27
N ILE A 103 -12.21 15.04 21.82
CA ILE A 103 -11.11 14.12 21.58
C ILE A 103 -11.30 12.88 22.44
N ASN A 104 -11.45 11.73 21.79
CA ASN A 104 -11.72 10.46 22.45
C ASN A 104 -10.83 9.30 21.96
N GLY A 105 -9.86 9.58 21.08
CA GLY A 105 -8.95 8.60 20.50
C GLY A 105 -9.51 7.82 19.29
N TRP A 106 -10.76 8.07 18.90
CA TRP A 106 -11.43 7.45 17.75
C TRP A 106 -11.81 8.48 16.67
N ASN A 107 -11.28 9.71 16.76
CA ASN A 107 -11.55 10.79 15.83
C ASN A 107 -10.91 10.49 14.46
N GLN A 108 -11.71 10.12 13.46
CA GLN A 108 -11.21 9.69 12.13
C GLN A 108 -10.72 10.84 11.23
N THR A 109 -11.07 12.08 11.57
CA THR A 109 -10.75 13.28 10.78
C THR A 109 -9.68 14.14 11.44
N LEU A 110 -9.27 13.85 12.67
CA LEU A 110 -8.21 14.60 13.35
C LEU A 110 -6.87 13.92 13.10
N TRP A 111 -5.88 14.73 12.72
CA TRP A 111 -4.52 14.27 12.42
C TRP A 111 -3.52 14.98 13.32
N GLU A 112 -2.59 14.22 13.87
CA GLU A 112 -1.46 14.71 14.66
C GLU A 112 -0.21 14.74 13.80
N LEU A 113 0.55 15.83 13.87
CA LEU A 113 1.74 16.04 13.07
C LEU A 113 2.88 16.64 13.88
N ASP A 114 3.93 15.86 14.06
CA ASP A 114 5.17 16.28 14.73
C ASP A 114 5.90 17.40 13.96
N THR A 115 6.90 18.00 14.61
CA THR A 115 7.81 18.93 13.93
C THR A 115 8.53 18.24 12.77
N ASN A 116 8.40 18.80 11.56
CA ASN A 116 8.83 18.18 10.30
C ASN A 116 8.15 16.83 9.98
N GLY A 117 7.09 16.47 10.71
CA GLY A 117 6.32 15.28 10.45
C GLY A 117 5.57 15.35 9.12
N SER A 118 5.24 14.18 8.59
CA SER A 118 4.41 14.06 7.40
C SER A 118 3.52 12.83 7.48
N PHE A 119 2.30 12.93 6.95
CA PHE A 119 1.46 11.77 6.71
C PHE A 119 0.92 11.80 5.29
N THR A 120 0.58 10.63 4.76
CA THR A 120 -0.03 10.49 3.45
C THR A 120 -1.32 9.71 3.56
N LEU A 121 -2.35 10.23 2.90
CA LEU A 121 -3.64 9.56 2.76
C LEU A 121 -3.98 9.41 1.29
N MET A 122 -4.69 8.35 0.97
CA MET A 122 -5.15 8.07 -0.40
C MET A 122 -6.67 8.16 -0.45
N SER A 123 -7.20 8.78 -1.49
CA SER A 123 -8.64 8.86 -1.72
C SER A 123 -8.95 8.75 -3.20
N SER A 124 -10.09 8.16 -3.52
CA SER A 124 -10.55 8.04 -4.91
C SER A 124 -11.21 9.34 -5.34
N LEU A 125 -10.90 9.77 -6.58
CA LEU A 125 -11.54 10.90 -7.22
C LEU A 125 -13.05 10.64 -7.33
N PRO A 126 -13.91 11.51 -6.77
CA PRO A 126 -15.36 11.28 -6.81
C PRO A 126 -15.92 11.30 -8.22
N GLY A 127 -17.02 10.57 -8.44
CA GLY A 127 -17.70 10.45 -9.74
C GLY A 127 -18.05 11.79 -10.36
N ARG A 128 -18.50 12.77 -9.56
CA ARG A 128 -18.77 14.15 -10.01
C ARG A 128 -17.61 14.84 -10.74
N TYR A 129 -16.36 14.43 -10.48
CA TYR A 129 -15.20 14.89 -11.26
C TYR A 129 -15.00 14.02 -12.50
N GLN A 130 -15.02 12.70 -12.31
CA GLN A 130 -14.66 11.73 -13.33
C GLN A 130 -15.67 11.66 -14.48
N GLU A 131 -16.96 11.87 -14.21
CA GLU A 131 -18.06 11.92 -15.20
C GLU A 131 -17.93 13.13 -16.16
N LEU A 132 -17.21 14.18 -15.76
CA LEU A 132 -16.99 15.37 -16.60
C LEU A 132 -15.84 15.18 -17.61
N LEU A 133 -15.07 14.11 -17.45
CA LEU A 133 -13.90 13.82 -18.26
C LEU A 133 -14.31 13.17 -19.58
N LYS A 134 -13.56 13.50 -20.64
CA LYS A 134 -13.70 12.89 -21.96
C LYS A 134 -12.48 12.05 -22.27
N THR A 135 -12.64 11.00 -23.05
CA THR A 135 -11.56 10.10 -23.47
C THR A 135 -10.51 10.83 -24.30
N ASP A 136 -9.24 10.45 -24.14
CA ASP A 136 -8.08 10.95 -24.89
C ASP A 136 -7.82 12.46 -24.74
N GLU A 137 -8.21 13.04 -23.60
CA GLU A 137 -7.98 14.43 -23.25
C GLU A 137 -7.06 14.55 -22.04
N THR A 138 -6.47 15.72 -21.85
CA THR A 138 -5.54 16.00 -20.75
C THR A 138 -6.16 17.00 -19.79
N TYR A 139 -6.08 16.70 -18.49
CA TYR A 139 -6.64 17.49 -17.41
C TYR A 139 -5.61 17.71 -16.31
N THR A 140 -5.83 18.75 -15.52
CA THR A 140 -5.12 19.04 -14.28
C THR A 140 -6.12 19.16 -13.14
N LEU A 141 -5.88 18.45 -12.05
CA LEU A 141 -6.53 18.70 -10.76
C LEU A 141 -5.60 19.59 -9.93
N LEU A 142 -6.08 20.77 -9.54
CA LEU A 142 -5.32 21.77 -8.78
C LEU A 142 -5.96 21.98 -7.40
N TRP A 143 -5.14 21.98 -6.35
CA TRP A 143 -5.54 22.46 -5.04
C TRP A 143 -5.54 23.99 -5.02
N PRO A 144 -6.68 24.66 -4.79
CA PRO A 144 -6.77 26.11 -4.82
C PRO A 144 -6.27 26.79 -3.54
N GLY A 145 -6.03 26.03 -2.46
CA GLY A 145 -5.72 26.56 -1.14
C GLY A 145 -6.96 26.71 -0.26
N ALA A 146 -6.82 26.45 1.04
CA ALA A 146 -7.92 26.56 2.01
C ALA A 146 -7.43 26.98 3.40
N ASN A 147 -8.38 27.44 4.22
CA ASN A 147 -8.19 27.75 5.64
C ASN A 147 -8.75 26.59 6.48
N LEU A 148 -7.96 26.08 7.42
CA LEU A 148 -8.35 25.04 8.36
C LEU A 148 -8.62 25.68 9.72
N THR A 149 -9.88 25.69 10.15
CA THR A 149 -10.32 26.40 11.36
C THR A 149 -10.12 25.59 12.64
N LEU A 150 -10.21 24.25 12.57
CA LEU A 150 -10.03 23.38 13.73
C LEU A 150 -8.60 22.85 13.79
N TRP A 151 -7.85 23.37 14.76
CA TRP A 151 -6.47 22.96 15.03
C TRP A 151 -6.04 23.33 16.46
N GLU A 152 -5.04 22.64 16.99
CA GLU A 152 -4.45 22.92 18.30
C GLU A 152 -3.00 22.41 18.38
N TYR A 153 -2.17 23.03 19.22
CA TYR A 153 -0.86 22.50 19.56
C TYR A 153 -0.93 21.44 20.67
N GLY A 154 -0.17 20.36 20.51
CA GLY A 154 -0.10 19.25 21.45
C GLY A 154 -0.39 17.93 20.74
N THR A 155 -0.43 16.86 21.53
CA THR A 155 -0.76 15.51 21.07
C THR A 155 -2.23 15.18 21.36
N MET A 156 -2.81 14.28 20.58
CA MET A 156 -4.16 13.73 20.83
C MET A 156 -4.29 13.20 22.25
N ARG A 157 -3.20 12.64 22.78
CA ARG A 157 -3.14 12.09 24.14
C ARG A 157 -3.27 13.19 25.21
N GLU A 158 -2.61 14.33 25.01
CA GLU A 158 -2.68 15.46 25.95
C GLU A 158 -4.07 16.11 25.98
N HIS A 159 -4.76 16.09 24.83
CA HIS A 159 -6.11 16.63 24.70
C HIS A 159 -7.22 15.60 24.93
N MET A 160 -6.90 14.37 25.35
CA MET A 160 -7.90 13.33 25.58
C MET A 160 -8.98 13.76 26.57
N GLY A 161 -10.24 13.65 26.17
CA GLY A 161 -11.40 14.09 26.96
C GLY A 161 -11.67 15.59 26.92
N GLN A 162 -10.91 16.37 26.15
CA GLN A 162 -11.13 17.79 25.92
C GLN A 162 -11.92 18.03 24.63
N GLU A 163 -12.62 19.15 24.58
CA GLU A 163 -13.32 19.64 23.40
C GLU A 163 -12.43 20.62 22.63
N LEU A 164 -12.30 20.42 21.32
CA LEU A 164 -11.66 21.36 20.40
C LEU A 164 -12.72 22.16 19.63
N ASP A 165 -12.57 23.49 19.65
CA ASP A 165 -13.39 24.44 18.90
C ASP A 165 -12.61 25.08 17.75
N ASP A 166 -13.33 25.67 16.80
CA ASP A 166 -12.73 26.47 15.74
C ASP A 166 -11.90 27.62 16.32
N LYS A 167 -10.71 27.81 15.77
CA LYS A 167 -9.84 28.93 16.08
C LYS A 167 -10.23 30.15 15.23
N ASP A 168 -10.22 31.32 15.85
CA ASP A 168 -10.40 32.61 15.16
C ASP A 168 -9.32 32.85 14.08
N GLN A 169 -8.13 32.28 14.27
CA GLN A 169 -7.03 32.31 13.33
C GLN A 169 -6.86 30.92 12.69
N PRO A 170 -7.35 30.69 11.46
CA PRO A 170 -7.21 29.41 10.79
C PRO A 170 -5.78 29.16 10.30
N LEU A 171 -5.40 27.88 10.18
CA LEU A 171 -4.18 27.50 9.48
C LEU A 171 -4.39 27.62 7.97
N LEU A 172 -3.39 28.17 7.29
CA LEU A 172 -3.39 28.18 5.83
C LEU A 172 -2.81 26.87 5.30
N LEU A 173 -3.59 26.18 4.46
CA LEU A 173 -3.08 25.14 3.58
C LEU A 173 -2.92 25.73 2.17
N PRO A 174 -1.70 26.07 1.73
CA PRO A 174 -1.48 26.86 0.52
C PRO A 174 -1.87 26.09 -0.75
N GLY A 175 -2.44 26.81 -1.71
CA GLY A 175 -2.77 26.32 -3.05
C GLY A 175 -1.55 26.23 -3.97
N GLY A 176 -1.72 25.54 -5.10
CA GLY A 176 -0.66 25.27 -6.07
C GLY A 176 -0.35 23.79 -6.33
N PRO A 177 -0.40 22.89 -5.32
CA PRO A 177 -0.25 21.46 -5.54
C PRO A 177 -1.22 20.95 -6.60
N HIS A 178 -0.73 20.18 -7.58
CA HIS A 178 -1.54 19.74 -8.70
C HIS A 178 -1.06 18.42 -9.30
N ILE A 179 -1.95 17.75 -10.03
CA ILE A 179 -1.65 16.55 -10.82
C ILE A 179 -2.18 16.76 -12.23
N THR A 180 -1.36 16.43 -13.22
CA THR A 180 -1.77 16.42 -14.63
C THR A 180 -1.79 14.99 -15.15
N PHE A 181 -2.88 14.62 -15.82
CA PHE A 181 -3.09 13.27 -16.35
C PHE A 181 -3.84 13.31 -17.68
N SER A 182 -3.70 12.24 -18.45
CA SER A 182 -4.48 12.00 -19.66
C SER A 182 -5.48 10.87 -19.44
N THR A 183 -6.64 10.97 -20.06
CA THR A 183 -7.75 10.04 -19.89
C THR A 183 -7.74 8.97 -20.98
N HIS A 184 -8.23 7.77 -20.66
CA HIS A 184 -8.49 6.73 -21.63
C HIS A 184 -9.72 5.91 -21.24
N THR A 185 -10.26 5.18 -22.20
CA THR A 185 -11.25 4.13 -21.94
C THR A 185 -10.58 2.78 -22.05
N GLU A 186 -10.99 1.85 -21.20
CA GLU A 186 -10.43 0.50 -21.20
C GLU A 186 -10.74 -0.25 -22.51
N ASN A 187 -9.72 -0.88 -23.09
CA ASN A 187 -9.84 -1.56 -24.40
C ASN A 187 -10.92 -2.65 -24.43
N LYS A 188 -11.13 -3.33 -23.30
CA LYS A 188 -12.19 -4.32 -23.12
C LYS A 188 -13.16 -3.80 -22.07
N PRO A 189 -14.38 -3.38 -22.43
CA PRO A 189 -15.37 -2.92 -21.44
C PRO A 189 -15.82 -4.09 -20.56
N TRP A 190 -16.17 -3.80 -19.31
CA TRP A 190 -16.81 -4.78 -18.44
C TRP A 190 -18.26 -5.02 -18.87
N PRO A 191 -18.67 -6.26 -19.22
CA PRO A 191 -20.01 -6.51 -19.75
C PRO A 191 -21.16 -6.03 -18.86
N ASP A 192 -21.00 -6.14 -17.53
CA ASP A 192 -22.05 -5.77 -16.57
C ASP A 192 -21.99 -4.31 -16.12
N ARG A 193 -21.16 -3.49 -16.78
CA ARG A 193 -20.93 -2.10 -16.37
C ARG A 193 -22.22 -1.29 -16.28
N ALA A 194 -22.99 -1.24 -17.38
CA ALA A 194 -24.19 -0.43 -17.45
C ALA A 194 -25.27 -0.86 -16.43
N ALA A 195 -25.45 -2.17 -16.25
CA ALA A 195 -26.42 -2.72 -15.30
C ALA A 195 -25.99 -2.47 -13.85
N THR A 196 -24.69 -2.55 -13.56
CA THR A 196 -24.15 -2.27 -12.23
C THR A 196 -24.27 -0.79 -11.89
N GLU A 197 -23.86 0.09 -12.79
CA GLU A 197 -23.95 1.55 -12.60
C GLU A 197 -25.39 2.00 -12.33
N ALA A 198 -26.35 1.51 -13.10
CA ALA A 198 -27.77 1.79 -12.87
C ALA A 198 -28.29 1.31 -11.50
N ARG A 199 -27.65 0.29 -10.91
CA ARG A 199 -28.06 -0.32 -9.64
C ARG A 199 -27.40 0.31 -8.42
N ILE A 200 -26.11 0.65 -8.50
CA ILE A 200 -25.30 1.07 -7.33
C ILE A 200 -24.59 2.42 -7.51
N GLY A 201 -24.80 3.10 -8.63
CA GLY A 201 -24.18 4.39 -8.94
C GLY A 201 -22.77 4.26 -9.54
N PHE A 202 -22.30 5.36 -10.11
CA PHE A 202 -21.05 5.46 -10.86
C PHE A 202 -19.82 5.04 -10.05
N ASP A 203 -19.64 5.62 -8.86
CA ASP A 203 -18.47 5.35 -8.02
C ASP A 203 -18.35 3.87 -7.65
N ARG A 204 -19.45 3.27 -7.19
CA ARG A 204 -19.44 1.85 -6.81
C ARG A 204 -19.28 0.94 -8.03
N ALA A 205 -19.78 1.33 -9.19
CA ALA A 205 -19.54 0.60 -10.44
C ALA A 205 -18.06 0.67 -10.86
N ASN A 206 -17.36 1.78 -10.62
CA ASN A 206 -15.92 1.88 -10.87
C ASN A 206 -15.15 0.87 -10.02
N PHE A 207 -15.41 0.82 -8.71
CA PHE A 207 -14.77 -0.18 -7.84
C PHE A 207 -15.09 -1.61 -8.27
N ALA A 208 -16.34 -1.89 -8.64
CA ALA A 208 -16.72 -3.22 -9.11
C ALA A 208 -16.02 -3.62 -10.42
N GLU A 209 -15.85 -2.66 -11.35
CA GLU A 209 -15.08 -2.89 -12.57
C GLU A 209 -13.60 -3.12 -12.27
N GLU A 210 -13.01 -2.37 -11.34
CA GLU A 210 -11.64 -2.56 -10.90
C GLU A 210 -11.43 -3.97 -10.33
N THR A 211 -12.34 -4.41 -9.45
CA THR A 211 -12.35 -5.78 -8.92
C THR A 211 -12.43 -6.81 -10.05
N TRP A 212 -13.36 -6.66 -10.99
CA TRP A 212 -13.48 -7.57 -12.15
C TRP A 212 -12.22 -7.60 -13.03
N ARG A 213 -11.55 -6.46 -13.20
CA ARG A 213 -10.28 -6.38 -13.94
C ARG A 213 -9.16 -7.09 -13.20
N ARG A 214 -9.06 -6.88 -11.89
CA ARG A 214 -8.13 -7.63 -11.02
C ARG A 214 -8.40 -9.12 -11.10
N GLU A 215 -9.66 -9.55 -11.04
CA GLU A 215 -10.06 -10.96 -11.19
C GLU A 215 -9.68 -11.53 -12.56
N GLN A 216 -9.88 -10.80 -13.66
CA GLN A 216 -9.42 -11.26 -14.97
C GLN A 216 -7.91 -11.33 -15.09
N ALA A 217 -7.17 -10.40 -14.47
CA ALA A 217 -5.72 -10.47 -14.40
C ALA A 217 -5.28 -11.69 -13.58
N ARG A 218 -5.92 -11.93 -12.43
CA ARG A 218 -5.73 -13.11 -11.56
C ARG A 218 -6.08 -14.43 -12.28
N ALA A 219 -7.16 -14.48 -13.05
CA ALA A 219 -7.57 -15.67 -13.82
C ALA A 219 -6.63 -15.98 -14.99
N LYS A 220 -5.90 -14.97 -15.49
CA LYS A 220 -4.83 -15.13 -16.48
C LYS A 220 -3.48 -15.46 -15.84
N ASP A 221 -3.36 -15.31 -14.53
CA ASP A 221 -2.17 -15.67 -13.76
C ASP A 221 -2.19 -17.20 -13.60
N ALA A 222 -1.53 -17.89 -14.52
CA ALA A 222 -1.44 -19.34 -14.50
C ALA A 222 -0.83 -19.80 -13.17
N PHE A 223 -1.44 -20.81 -12.54
CA PHE A 223 -0.85 -21.45 -11.39
C PHE A 223 0.11 -22.58 -11.84
N PRO A 224 1.33 -22.66 -11.31
CA PRO A 224 2.01 -21.66 -10.48
C PRO A 224 2.59 -20.53 -11.35
N ARG A 225 2.81 -19.34 -10.75
CA ARG A 225 3.52 -18.23 -11.42
C ARG A 225 4.85 -18.68 -12.05
N VAL A 226 5.23 -18.03 -13.14
CA VAL A 226 6.55 -18.18 -13.75
C VAL A 226 7.58 -17.56 -12.80
N SER A 227 8.61 -18.33 -12.44
CA SER A 227 9.70 -17.88 -11.57
C SER A 227 10.57 -16.83 -12.29
N ILE A 228 11.09 -15.85 -11.57
CA ILE A 228 12.13 -14.92 -12.05
C ILE A 228 13.45 -15.71 -12.12
N VAL A 229 14.15 -15.69 -13.26
CA VAL A 229 15.18 -16.72 -13.59
C VAL A 229 16.62 -16.18 -13.56
N GLU A 230 16.84 -14.87 -13.38
CA GLU A 230 18.19 -14.31 -13.51
C GLU A 230 18.88 -14.13 -12.16
N ARG A 231 19.66 -15.14 -11.76
CA ARG A 231 20.61 -15.11 -10.63
C ARG A 231 21.90 -14.40 -11.06
N GLY A 232 22.49 -13.60 -10.18
CA GLY A 232 23.84 -13.08 -10.38
C GLY A 232 24.90 -14.21 -10.34
N PRO A 233 25.92 -14.23 -11.22
CA PRO A 233 26.83 -15.37 -11.39
C PRO A 233 27.51 -15.83 -10.09
N ASP A 234 27.75 -14.91 -9.16
CA ASP A 234 28.49 -15.14 -7.90
C ASP A 234 27.59 -15.23 -6.65
N ALA A 235 26.26 -15.25 -6.80
CA ALA A 235 25.35 -15.41 -5.65
C ALA A 235 25.32 -16.86 -5.13
N PRO A 236 25.06 -17.15 -3.85
CA PRO A 236 24.80 -18.51 -3.37
C PRO A 236 23.65 -19.21 -4.13
N VAL A 237 23.65 -20.55 -4.13
CA VAL A 237 22.58 -21.35 -4.78
C VAL A 237 21.74 -22.02 -3.72
N PHE A 238 20.44 -21.72 -3.70
CA PHE A 238 19.50 -22.37 -2.79
C PHE A 238 18.50 -23.25 -3.54
N THR A 239 18.10 -24.34 -2.89
CA THR A 239 16.93 -25.13 -3.27
C THR A 239 15.90 -25.07 -2.16
N ILE A 240 14.63 -25.25 -2.51
CA ILE A 240 13.54 -25.28 -1.54
C ILE A 240 12.59 -26.43 -1.87
N ALA A 241 12.21 -27.17 -0.83
CA ALA A 241 11.18 -28.20 -0.89
C ALA A 241 10.06 -27.88 0.09
N LEU A 242 8.81 -28.12 -0.34
CA LEU A 242 7.63 -28.03 0.49
C LEU A 242 7.16 -29.42 0.89
N GLU A 243 6.80 -29.55 2.16
CA GLU A 243 6.11 -30.69 2.74
C GLU A 243 4.83 -30.20 3.40
N CYS A 244 3.71 -30.87 3.15
CA CYS A 244 2.41 -30.51 3.71
C CYS A 244 1.61 -31.78 3.96
N PRO A 245 0.81 -31.85 5.04
CA PRO A 245 -0.17 -32.90 5.21
C PRO A 245 -1.11 -32.99 4.00
N SER A 246 -1.48 -34.22 3.62
CA SER A 246 -2.36 -34.47 2.47
C SER A 246 -3.82 -34.11 2.72
N THR A 247 -4.17 -33.78 3.96
CA THR A 247 -5.51 -33.42 4.40
C THR A 247 -5.46 -32.27 5.39
N ILE A 248 -6.35 -31.30 5.25
CA ILE A 248 -6.55 -30.23 6.24
C ILE A 248 -8.00 -30.21 6.70
N CYS A 249 -8.21 -30.01 8.00
CA CYS A 249 -9.52 -29.82 8.60
C CYS A 249 -9.73 -28.33 8.91
N HIS A 250 -10.95 -27.83 8.71
CA HIS A 250 -11.28 -26.41 8.96
C HIS A 250 -10.90 -25.93 10.37
N ASP A 251 -11.07 -26.80 11.37
CA ASP A 251 -10.88 -26.45 12.78
C ASP A 251 -9.43 -26.74 13.27
N GLU A 252 -8.52 -27.12 12.38
CA GLU A 252 -7.14 -27.47 12.71
C GLU A 252 -6.14 -26.54 12.01
N THR A 253 -5.18 -26.01 12.78
CA THR A 253 -4.01 -25.35 12.20
C THR A 253 -3.10 -26.41 11.60
N VAL A 254 -2.97 -26.41 10.27
CA VAL A 254 -2.02 -27.29 9.57
C VAL A 254 -0.86 -26.45 9.07
N GLU A 255 0.37 -26.96 9.18
CA GLU A 255 1.56 -26.27 8.72
C GLU A 255 2.12 -26.90 7.43
N ALA A 256 2.36 -26.07 6.42
CA ALA A 256 3.24 -26.40 5.29
C ALA A 256 4.67 -26.05 5.65
N VAL A 257 5.57 -27.03 5.64
CA VAL A 257 6.98 -26.87 6.00
C VAL A 257 7.81 -26.60 4.74
N SER A 258 8.49 -25.47 4.73
CA SER A 258 9.50 -25.07 3.76
C SER A 258 10.88 -25.51 4.24
N LYS A 259 11.57 -26.34 3.48
CA LYS A 259 12.97 -26.73 3.71
C LYS A 259 13.88 -26.08 2.67
N VAL A 260 14.67 -25.11 3.10
CA VAL A 260 15.65 -24.40 2.28
C VAL A 260 17.02 -25.04 2.45
N THR A 261 17.72 -25.36 1.36
CA THR A 261 19.03 -25.99 1.40
C THR A 261 20.04 -25.15 0.63
N TYR A 262 21.24 -24.99 1.21
CA TYR A 262 22.35 -24.30 0.54
C TYR A 262 23.18 -25.30 -0.28
N GLU A 263 23.12 -25.17 -1.61
CA GLU A 263 23.85 -26.01 -2.56
C GLU A 263 25.24 -25.41 -2.83
N ALA A 264 26.27 -26.04 -2.27
CA ALA A 264 27.66 -25.73 -2.56
C ALA A 264 28.58 -26.91 -2.22
N GLU A 265 29.81 -26.86 -2.71
CA GLU A 265 30.87 -27.82 -2.35
C GLU A 265 31.19 -27.72 -0.84
N ALA A 266 31.62 -28.83 -0.23
CA ALA A 266 31.77 -28.94 1.22
C ALA A 266 32.78 -27.94 1.84
N ASP A 267 33.71 -27.42 1.04
CA ASP A 267 34.72 -26.43 1.44
C ASP A 267 34.32 -24.98 1.16
N ALA A 268 33.14 -24.74 0.59
CA ALA A 268 32.64 -23.39 0.34
C ALA A 268 32.32 -22.64 1.64
N GLN A 269 32.31 -21.31 1.57
CA GLN A 269 32.02 -20.47 2.72
C GLN A 269 30.54 -20.61 3.13
N PRO A 270 30.22 -20.56 4.44
CA PRO A 270 28.84 -20.41 4.90
C PRO A 270 28.22 -19.12 4.36
N VAL A 271 26.90 -19.08 4.35
CA VAL A 271 26.12 -17.91 3.94
C VAL A 271 25.13 -17.55 5.03
N THR A 272 24.96 -16.25 5.28
CA THR A 272 23.92 -15.71 6.16
C THR A 272 22.93 -14.91 5.34
N PHE A 273 21.63 -15.12 5.56
CA PHE A 273 20.58 -14.45 4.79
C PHE A 273 19.39 -14.08 5.67
N HIS A 274 18.61 -13.10 5.18
CA HIS A 274 17.38 -12.65 5.81
C HIS A 274 16.21 -13.55 5.42
N ILE A 275 15.35 -13.92 6.38
CA ILE A 275 14.32 -14.95 6.17
C ILE A 275 12.95 -14.42 5.72
N ASN A 276 12.78 -13.10 5.59
CA ASN A 276 11.48 -12.46 5.34
C ASN A 276 10.72 -13.05 4.15
N MET A 277 11.39 -13.32 3.02
CA MET A 277 10.75 -13.92 1.84
C MET A 277 10.08 -15.27 2.15
N PHE A 278 10.63 -16.06 3.07
CA PHE A 278 10.05 -17.36 3.45
C PHE A 278 8.91 -17.25 4.45
N GLN A 279 8.80 -16.09 5.12
CA GLN A 279 7.74 -15.76 6.07
C GLN A 279 6.60 -14.96 5.41
N ASP A 280 6.87 -14.29 4.30
CA ASP A 280 5.88 -13.52 3.54
C ASP A 280 4.94 -14.45 2.77
N ASN A 281 3.65 -14.39 3.11
CA ASN A 281 2.61 -15.16 2.44
C ASN A 281 2.46 -14.81 0.96
N ASN A 282 2.85 -13.61 0.54
CA ASN A 282 2.84 -13.23 -0.88
C ASN A 282 3.88 -14.00 -1.72
N SER A 283 4.86 -14.64 -1.07
CA SER A 283 5.81 -15.54 -1.72
C SER A 283 5.22 -16.92 -2.03
N TYR A 284 4.02 -17.21 -1.53
CA TYR A 284 3.33 -18.47 -1.71
C TYR A 284 2.04 -18.28 -2.52
N GLN A 285 1.59 -19.36 -3.15
CA GLN A 285 0.34 -19.39 -3.88
C GLN A 285 -0.45 -20.64 -3.54
N THR A 286 -1.76 -20.46 -3.41
CA THR A 286 -2.71 -21.56 -3.33
C THR A 286 -3.40 -21.71 -4.69
N GLY A 287 -3.29 -22.85 -5.34
CA GLY A 287 -4.01 -23.18 -6.57
C GLY A 287 -5.33 -23.86 -6.26
N ARG A 288 -6.40 -23.45 -6.92
CA ARG A 288 -7.71 -24.11 -6.90
C ARG A 288 -8.07 -24.60 -8.30
N PHE A 289 -8.67 -25.78 -8.41
CA PHE A 289 -9.07 -26.33 -9.72
C PHE A 289 -10.44 -25.78 -10.14
N ARG A 290 -10.49 -25.05 -11.27
CA ARG A 290 -11.71 -24.46 -11.82
C ARG A 290 -11.73 -24.61 -13.34
N ASP A 291 -12.88 -25.01 -13.89
CA ASP A 291 -13.12 -25.12 -15.34
C ASP A 291 -12.01 -25.87 -16.11
N GLY A 292 -11.50 -26.96 -15.51
CA GLY A 292 -10.47 -27.81 -16.10
C GLY A 292 -9.03 -27.32 -15.92
N ASN A 293 -8.79 -26.20 -15.22
CA ASN A 293 -7.47 -25.61 -15.03
C ASN A 293 -7.19 -25.27 -13.56
N TRP A 294 -5.91 -25.20 -13.19
CA TRP A 294 -5.48 -24.66 -11.90
C TRP A 294 -5.34 -23.15 -11.99
N VAL A 295 -6.03 -22.44 -11.11
CA VAL A 295 -6.00 -20.97 -11.01
C VAL A 295 -5.50 -20.57 -9.64
N ASN A 296 -4.76 -19.45 -9.56
CA ASN A 296 -4.34 -18.91 -8.28
C ASN A 296 -5.57 -18.47 -7.47
N TYR A 297 -5.69 -18.98 -6.26
CA TYR A 297 -6.58 -18.52 -5.22
C TYR A 297 -5.79 -17.59 -4.32
N ASP A 298 -6.18 -16.32 -4.34
CA ASP A 298 -5.71 -15.29 -3.42
C ASP A 298 -6.96 -14.88 -2.64
N GLY A 299 -7.06 -15.30 -1.38
CA GLY A 299 -8.10 -14.80 -0.49
C GLY A 299 -7.92 -13.30 -0.39
N ASP A 300 -8.98 -12.52 -0.59
CA ASP A 300 -8.94 -11.06 -0.53
C ASP A 300 -8.80 -10.57 0.94
N SER A 301 -7.89 -11.19 1.69
CA SER A 301 -7.39 -10.71 2.98
C SER A 301 -6.34 -9.64 2.68
N GLY A 302 -6.79 -8.54 2.07
CA GLY A 302 -6.01 -7.31 2.06
C GLY A 302 -5.53 -7.06 3.48
N CYS A 303 -4.22 -6.89 3.65
CA CYS A 303 -3.65 -6.42 4.91
C CYS A 303 -4.55 -5.28 5.41
N GLY A 304 -5.21 -5.49 6.55
CA GLY A 304 -5.90 -4.41 7.24
C GLY A 304 -4.94 -3.22 7.37
N PHE A 305 -5.49 -2.00 7.34
CA PHE A 305 -4.71 -0.78 7.52
C PHE A 305 -3.77 -0.93 8.72
N ARG A 306 -2.46 -0.99 8.47
CA ARG A 306 -1.44 -0.85 9.51
C ARG A 306 -0.86 0.55 9.34
N ILE A 307 -1.11 1.41 10.33
CA ILE A 307 -0.40 2.68 10.46
C ILE A 307 1.00 2.31 10.95
N MET A 308 2.02 2.55 10.12
CA MET A 308 3.40 2.11 10.33
C MET A 308 4.32 3.33 10.21
N ASP A 309 4.13 4.31 11.09
CA ASP A 309 4.81 5.61 11.01
C ASP A 309 6.10 5.67 11.85
N ASP A 310 6.39 4.60 12.60
CA ASP A 310 7.62 4.48 13.39
C ASP A 310 8.86 4.29 12.49
N PRO A 311 10.04 4.78 12.90
CA PRO A 311 11.26 4.65 12.12
C PRO A 311 11.77 3.21 12.06
N ASP A 312 12.59 2.91 11.03
CA ASP A 312 13.25 1.61 10.89
C ASP A 312 14.13 1.28 12.10
N VAL A 313 14.11 0.02 12.51
CA VAL A 313 14.80 -0.50 13.69
C VAL A 313 16.17 -1.07 13.30
N PRO A 314 17.27 -0.61 13.92
CA PRO A 314 18.57 -1.22 13.72
C PRO A 314 18.64 -2.60 14.40
N VAL A 315 19.12 -3.60 13.67
CA VAL A 315 19.17 -5.01 14.08
C VAL A 315 20.56 -5.58 13.79
N THR A 316 21.13 -6.25 14.80
CA THR A 316 22.42 -6.96 14.67
C THR A 316 22.21 -8.33 14.03
N VAL A 317 22.77 -8.55 12.84
CA VAL A 317 22.58 -9.77 12.04
C VAL A 317 23.00 -11.03 12.83
N GLY A 318 24.16 -10.99 13.48
CA GLY A 318 24.68 -12.14 14.24
C GLY A 318 23.81 -12.60 15.41
N GLN A 319 22.91 -11.74 15.91
CA GLN A 319 22.10 -11.99 17.12
C GLN A 319 20.60 -12.12 16.83
N SER A 320 20.14 -11.66 15.67
CA SER A 320 18.71 -11.61 15.33
C SER A 320 18.15 -12.94 14.83
N GLU A 321 16.93 -13.29 15.23
CA GLU A 321 16.24 -14.49 14.75
C GLU A 321 15.74 -14.38 13.29
N HIS A 322 15.71 -13.17 12.74
CA HIS A 322 15.32 -12.91 11.35
C HIS A 322 16.43 -13.29 10.34
N PHE A 323 17.60 -13.70 10.83
CA PHE A 323 18.73 -14.11 10.00
C PHE A 323 19.17 -15.52 10.34
N VAL A 324 19.48 -16.28 9.30
CA VAL A 324 19.91 -17.67 9.37
C VAL A 324 21.25 -17.82 8.65
N SER A 325 22.14 -18.65 9.20
CA SER A 325 23.33 -19.11 8.49
C SER A 325 23.21 -20.56 8.07
N LEU A 326 23.68 -20.88 6.87
CA LEU A 326 23.83 -22.24 6.39
C LEU A 326 25.27 -22.50 5.96
N ARG A 327 25.81 -23.65 6.36
CA ARG A 327 27.01 -24.25 5.77
C ARG A 327 26.66 -24.95 4.45
N PRO A 328 27.64 -25.21 3.57
CA PRO A 328 27.39 -25.98 2.35
C PRO A 328 26.70 -27.32 2.65
N GLY A 329 25.58 -27.58 1.98
CA GLY A 329 24.74 -28.77 2.17
C GLY A 329 23.81 -28.74 3.39
N GLU A 330 23.85 -27.69 4.21
CA GLU A 330 22.95 -27.53 5.36
C GLU A 330 21.57 -27.06 4.91
N SER A 331 20.55 -27.47 5.68
CA SER A 331 19.17 -27.03 5.47
C SER A 331 18.61 -26.31 6.69
N TRP A 332 17.76 -25.32 6.43
CA TRP A 332 16.93 -24.66 7.44
C TRP A 332 15.45 -24.83 7.07
N THR A 333 14.60 -24.90 8.08
CA THR A 333 13.16 -25.10 7.91
C THR A 333 12.35 -23.98 8.54
N THR A 334 11.26 -23.61 7.89
CA THR A 334 10.20 -22.75 8.42
C THR A 334 8.85 -23.29 8.00
N SER A 335 7.77 -22.78 8.58
CA SER A 335 6.42 -23.25 8.29
C SER A 335 5.44 -22.11 8.03
N GLN A 336 4.43 -22.40 7.22
CA GLN A 336 3.30 -21.53 6.93
C GLN A 336 2.01 -22.19 7.39
N CYS A 337 1.18 -21.44 8.11
CA CYS A 337 -0.14 -21.91 8.52
C CYS A 337 -1.09 -21.96 7.32
N LEU A 338 -1.69 -23.13 7.11
CA LEU A 338 -2.78 -23.37 6.18
C LEU A 338 -4.10 -23.42 6.98
N GLY A 339 -5.15 -22.80 6.45
CA GLY A 339 -6.53 -23.13 6.86
C GLY A 339 -7.22 -22.23 7.90
N ILE A 340 -6.58 -21.21 8.50
CA ILE A 340 -7.24 -20.34 9.50
C ILE A 340 -7.28 -18.85 9.10
N ASP A 341 -8.44 -18.25 9.37
CA ASP A 341 -8.87 -16.83 9.42
C ASP A 341 -8.48 -15.93 8.24
N TRP A 342 -7.18 -15.75 7.97
CA TRP A 342 -6.65 -14.77 7.02
C TRP A 342 -5.98 -15.42 5.80
N TYR A 343 -5.56 -16.68 5.97
CA TYR A 343 -4.91 -17.53 4.95
C TYR A 343 -5.72 -18.82 4.71
N GLY A 344 -6.99 -18.77 5.12
CA GLY A 344 -7.92 -19.88 5.06
C GLY A 344 -8.25 -20.31 3.64
N VAL A 345 -8.70 -21.56 3.53
CA VAL A 345 -9.40 -22.03 2.33
C VAL A 345 -10.62 -21.14 2.06
N PRO A 346 -11.03 -20.97 0.79
CA PRO A 346 -12.20 -20.16 0.44
C PRO A 346 -13.46 -20.53 1.25
N ASP A 347 -14.30 -19.56 1.60
CA ASP A 347 -15.58 -19.81 2.29
C ASP A 347 -16.51 -20.77 1.53
N ASP A 348 -16.39 -20.81 0.20
CA ASP A 348 -17.16 -21.69 -0.69
C ASP A 348 -16.47 -23.06 -0.93
N THR A 349 -15.47 -23.41 -0.12
CA THR A 349 -14.74 -24.68 -0.23
C THR A 349 -15.65 -25.87 0.11
N LYS A 350 -15.61 -26.89 -0.74
CA LYS A 350 -16.41 -28.11 -0.53
C LYS A 350 -15.57 -29.20 0.13
N ASN A 351 -16.20 -29.99 0.99
CA ASN A 351 -15.58 -31.19 1.54
C ASN A 351 -15.10 -32.12 0.41
N GLY A 352 -13.84 -32.53 0.46
CA GLY A 352 -13.15 -33.32 -0.57
C GLY A 352 -12.53 -32.51 -1.71
N GLU A 353 -12.59 -31.17 -1.67
CA GLU A 353 -11.93 -30.31 -2.65
C GLU A 353 -10.41 -30.32 -2.47
N VAL A 354 -9.68 -30.37 -3.59
CA VAL A 354 -8.22 -30.45 -3.62
C VAL A 354 -7.63 -29.10 -3.99
N PHE A 355 -6.62 -28.69 -3.22
CA PHE A 355 -5.84 -27.49 -3.46
C PHE A 355 -4.38 -27.83 -3.73
N ARG A 356 -3.72 -26.95 -4.46
CA ARG A 356 -2.27 -26.96 -4.65
C ARG A 356 -1.64 -25.84 -3.85
N TYR A 357 -0.45 -26.05 -3.32
CA TYR A 357 0.31 -25.01 -2.63
C TYR A 357 1.76 -25.00 -3.11
N VAL A 358 2.33 -23.81 -3.26
CA VAL A 358 3.67 -23.65 -3.85
C VAL A 358 4.32 -22.37 -3.33
N PHE A 359 5.61 -22.44 -3.02
CA PHE A 359 6.47 -21.26 -2.91
C PHE A 359 6.91 -20.84 -4.31
N CYS A 360 6.63 -19.60 -4.69
CA CYS A 360 6.76 -19.09 -6.06
C CYS A 360 8.20 -18.83 -6.50
N GLY A 361 9.14 -18.80 -5.56
CA GLY A 361 10.48 -18.28 -5.80
C GLY A 361 10.53 -16.77 -5.70
N GLY A 362 11.73 -16.22 -5.57
CA GLY A 362 11.94 -14.79 -5.43
C GLY A 362 13.40 -14.44 -5.24
N THR A 363 13.68 -13.14 -5.24
CA THR A 363 15.02 -12.61 -4.94
C THR A 363 15.07 -12.24 -3.47
N LEU A 364 16.10 -12.70 -2.76
CA LEU A 364 16.33 -12.28 -1.39
C LEU A 364 16.66 -10.79 -1.32
N ASP A 365 16.13 -10.13 -0.29
CA ASP A 365 16.37 -8.72 -0.01
C ASP A 365 17.76 -8.48 0.62
N TRP A 366 18.29 -9.46 1.36
CA TRP A 366 19.62 -9.37 1.94
C TRP A 366 20.29 -10.74 2.15
N TRP A 367 21.59 -10.82 1.83
CA TRP A 367 22.45 -11.96 2.15
C TRP A 367 23.92 -11.54 2.21
N ASN A 368 24.75 -12.28 2.94
CA ASN A 368 26.20 -12.08 2.95
C ASN A 368 26.96 -13.38 3.20
N TRP A 369 28.22 -13.43 2.77
CA TRP A 369 29.13 -14.53 3.05
C TRP A 369 29.60 -14.51 4.50
N GLY A 370 29.61 -15.67 5.14
CA GLY A 370 29.94 -15.83 6.54
C GLY A 370 28.80 -16.47 7.34
N SER A 371 29.15 -16.94 8.52
CA SER A 371 28.21 -17.36 9.55
C SER A 371 27.73 -16.16 10.38
N LYS A 372 26.71 -16.33 11.22
CA LYS A 372 26.24 -15.30 12.15
C LYS A 372 27.34 -14.81 13.09
N ALA A 373 28.29 -15.68 13.47
CA ALA A 373 29.45 -15.28 14.26
C ALA A 373 30.35 -14.28 13.51
N ASP A 374 30.47 -14.41 12.18
CA ASP A 374 31.21 -13.46 11.34
C ASP A 374 30.47 -12.11 11.19
N HIS A 375 29.18 -12.08 11.52
CA HIS A 375 28.28 -10.92 11.42
C HIS A 375 27.84 -10.35 12.78
N GLU A 376 28.58 -10.60 13.87
CA GLU A 376 28.29 -10.01 15.19
C GLU A 376 28.37 -8.47 15.20
N GLY A 377 29.17 -7.89 14.31
CA GLY A 377 29.28 -6.44 14.13
C GLY A 377 28.46 -5.87 12.96
N THR A 378 27.72 -6.71 12.23
CA THR A 378 26.93 -6.26 11.08
C THR A 378 25.55 -5.78 11.54
N ILE A 379 25.25 -4.51 11.27
CA ILE A 379 23.96 -3.88 11.60
C ILE A 379 23.23 -3.56 10.30
N VAL A 380 21.96 -3.94 10.23
CA VAL A 380 21.03 -3.58 9.16
C VAL A 380 19.79 -2.94 9.78
N LYS A 381 18.98 -2.22 9.00
CA LYS A 381 17.68 -1.71 9.47
C LYS A 381 16.54 -2.51 8.86
N LEU A 382 15.64 -2.96 9.72
CA LEU A 382 14.35 -3.55 9.35
C LEU A 382 13.26 -2.51 9.57
N PRO A 383 12.11 -2.59 8.88
CA PRO A 383 11.02 -1.67 9.14
C PRO A 383 10.55 -1.73 10.60
N CYS A 384 9.80 -0.74 11.07
CA CYS A 384 9.34 -0.65 12.47
C CYS A 384 8.58 -1.89 12.98
N PHE A 385 7.94 -2.64 12.09
CA PHE A 385 7.24 -3.89 12.39
C PHE A 385 8.11 -5.15 12.24
N ILE A 386 9.39 -4.98 11.90
CA ILE A 386 10.48 -5.96 11.78
C ILE A 386 10.28 -7.03 10.68
N ASN A 387 9.05 -7.48 10.46
CA ASN A 387 8.64 -8.52 9.50
C ASN A 387 8.48 -7.96 8.07
N GLY A 388 9.50 -7.28 7.57
CA GLY A 388 9.55 -6.77 6.20
C GLY A 388 10.99 -6.72 5.68
N PRO A 389 11.21 -6.35 4.40
CA PRO A 389 12.54 -6.39 3.79
C PRO A 389 13.52 -5.43 4.47
N VAL A 390 14.82 -5.73 4.39
CA VAL A 390 15.90 -4.84 4.85
C VAL A 390 15.77 -3.48 4.15
N ALA A 391 15.62 -2.43 4.95
CA ALA A 391 15.49 -1.05 4.48
C ALA A 391 16.86 -0.39 4.26
N ASP A 392 17.86 -0.75 5.09
CA ASP A 392 19.22 -0.21 5.06
C ASP A 392 20.22 -1.32 5.41
N PRO A 393 21.20 -1.64 4.56
CA PRO A 393 21.48 -1.01 3.28
C PRO A 393 20.45 -1.34 2.21
N GLN A 394 20.07 -0.32 1.44
CA GLN A 394 19.23 -0.50 0.26
C GLN A 394 20.02 -1.26 -0.83
N ASP A 395 19.35 -2.11 -1.61
CA ASP A 395 19.95 -2.89 -2.71
C ASP A 395 21.05 -3.87 -2.26
N ASN A 396 20.94 -4.41 -1.04
CA ASN A 396 21.83 -5.46 -0.52
C ASN A 396 23.33 -5.09 -0.61
N ASP A 397 23.70 -3.83 -0.37
CA ASP A 397 25.05 -3.28 -0.58
C ASP A 397 25.64 -3.51 -2.00
N GLY A 398 24.78 -3.66 -3.02
CA GLY A 398 25.19 -3.96 -4.39
C GLY A 398 25.69 -5.40 -4.58
N ARG A 399 25.42 -6.31 -3.64
CA ARG A 399 25.73 -7.74 -3.80
C ARG A 399 24.88 -8.34 -4.92
N PRO A 400 25.36 -9.40 -5.60
CA PRO A 400 24.60 -10.09 -6.63
C PRO A 400 23.22 -10.55 -6.15
N ALA A 401 22.21 -10.42 -7.02
CA ALA A 401 20.87 -10.93 -6.76
C ALA A 401 20.90 -12.45 -6.53
N LEU A 402 20.50 -12.88 -5.33
CA LEU A 402 20.33 -14.28 -4.98
C LEU A 402 18.87 -14.66 -5.19
N VAL A 403 18.64 -15.50 -6.19
CA VAL A 403 17.31 -16.01 -6.53
C VAL A 403 17.12 -17.37 -5.89
N VAL A 404 16.05 -17.53 -5.12
CA VAL A 404 15.56 -18.81 -4.65
C VAL A 404 14.51 -19.32 -5.63
N PRO A 405 14.67 -20.55 -6.17
CA PRO A 405 13.77 -21.07 -7.18
C PRO A 405 12.40 -21.39 -6.59
N LYS A 406 11.44 -21.58 -7.50
CA LYS A 406 10.14 -22.16 -7.15
C LYS A 406 10.31 -23.55 -6.55
N SER A 407 9.55 -23.84 -5.51
CA SER A 407 9.47 -25.18 -4.87
C SER A 407 8.73 -26.22 -5.71
N ASN A 408 8.70 -27.47 -5.23
CA ASN A 408 7.70 -28.44 -5.66
C ASN A 408 6.29 -27.97 -5.28
N VAL A 409 5.29 -28.42 -6.05
CA VAL A 409 3.89 -28.21 -5.70
C VAL A 409 3.44 -29.32 -4.76
N VAL A 410 2.84 -28.96 -3.63
CA VAL A 410 2.18 -29.91 -2.73
C VAL A 410 0.66 -29.84 -2.92
N GLU A 411 -0.03 -30.95 -2.64
CA GLU A 411 -1.49 -31.04 -2.73
C GLU A 411 -2.06 -31.41 -1.37
N TYR A 412 -3.18 -30.77 -1.00
CA TYR A 412 -3.95 -31.13 0.18
C TYR A 412 -5.44 -31.17 -0.15
N THR A 413 -6.15 -32.06 0.53
CA THR A 413 -7.60 -32.21 0.43
C THR A 413 -8.26 -31.54 1.63
N TYR A 414 -9.23 -30.67 1.38
CA TYR A 414 -10.04 -30.07 2.43
C TYR A 414 -11.06 -31.07 2.98
N ILE A 415 -11.09 -31.23 4.30
CA ILE A 415 -12.05 -32.04 5.04
C ILE A 415 -12.81 -31.12 6.00
N LYS A 416 -14.12 -31.27 6.06
CA LYS A 416 -14.98 -30.51 6.98
C LYS A 416 -14.97 -31.08 8.39
#